data_AF-G2M2E4-F1
#
_entry.id   AF-G2M2E4-F1
#
_cell.length_a   1.000
_cell.length_b   1.000
_cell.length_c   1.000
_cell.angle_alpha   90.00
_cell.angle_beta   90.00
_cell.angle_gamma   90.00
#
_symmetry.space_group_name_H-M   'P 1'
#
loop_
_entity.id
_entity.type
_entity.pdbx_description
1 polymer ?
#
loop_
_entity_poly.entity_id
_entity_poly.type
_entity_poly.pdbx_seq_one_letter_code
_entity_poly.pdbx_strand_id
1 'polypeptide(L)' 'MEVMVKRLDSQGRLLIPREIREKLGDEVIIVDLGDRVELLPRKRVDLKKFFDSVEIDELKEWEELKKELWME' A
#
# COMPACT_ATOMS: atom_id res chain seq x y z
N MET A 1 -7.62 -25.12 1.73
CA MET A 1 -7.62 -24.23 0.55
C MET A 1 -9.02 -24.28 -0.03
N GLU A 2 -9.74 -23.17 -0.02
CA GLU A 2 -11.09 -23.09 -0.55
C GLU A 2 -11.02 -22.44 -1.94
N VAL A 3 -11.64 -23.07 -2.93
CA VAL A 3 -11.67 -22.57 -4.32
C VAL A 3 -13.10 -22.21 -4.65
N MET A 4 -13.32 -20.99 -5.16
CA MET A 4 -14.64 -20.49 -5.54
C MET A 4 -14.63 -20.00 -6.98
N VAL A 5 -15.65 -20.38 -7.75
CA VAL A 5 -15.87 -19.87 -9.10
C VAL A 5 -17.00 -18.84 -9.07
N LYS A 6 -16.73 -17.64 -9.58
CA LYS A 6 -17.71 -16.56 -9.72
C LYS A 6 -17.69 -16.06 -11.16
N ARG A 7 -18.86 -15.67 -11.68
CA ARG A 7 -18.97 -15.02 -12.98
C ARG A 7 -18.75 -13.52 -12.80
N LEU A 8 -18.15 -12.90 -13.81
CA LEU A 8 -18.12 -11.45 -13.91
C LEU A 8 -19.51 -10.93 -14.30
N ASP A 9 -19.83 -9.72 -13.88
CA ASP A 9 -21.02 -9.04 -14.36
C ASP A 9 -20.84 -8.49 -15.78
N SER A 10 -21.88 -7.85 -16.31
CA SER A 10 -21.86 -7.27 -17.67
C SER A 10 -20.81 -6.17 -17.87
N GLN A 11 -20.30 -5.58 -16.79
CA GLN A 11 -19.26 -4.54 -16.82
C GLN A 11 -17.86 -5.13 -16.53
N GLY A 12 -17.74 -6.45 -16.38
CA GLY A 12 -16.48 -7.11 -16.08
C GLY A 12 -16.06 -7.05 -14.61
N ARG A 13 -16.98 -6.71 -13.68
CA ARG A 13 -16.67 -6.64 -12.25
C ARG A 13 -16.85 -7.98 -11.56
N LEU A 14 -16.04 -8.22 -10.52
CA LEU A 14 -16.14 -9.39 -9.66
C LEU A 14 -16.79 -9.01 -8.32
N LEU A 15 -17.88 -9.69 -7.96
CA LEU A 15 -18.48 -9.53 -6.63
C LEU A 15 -17.68 -10.34 -5.60
N ILE A 16 -16.96 -9.65 -4.72
CA ILE A 16 -16.17 -10.28 -3.65
C ILE A 16 -17.07 -10.61 -2.45
N PRO A 17 -17.12 -11.89 -2.00
CA PRO A 17 -17.84 -12.31 -0.79
C PRO A 17 -17.43 -11.54 0.46
N ARG A 18 -18.35 -11.43 1.43
CA ARG A 18 -18.15 -10.66 2.66
C ARG A 18 -16.91 -11.12 3.43
N GLU A 19 -16.72 -12.43 3.52
CA GLU A 19 -15.64 -13.09 4.27
C GLU A 19 -14.25 -12.75 3.71
N ILE A 20 -14.17 -12.49 2.39
CA ILE A 20 -12.95 -12.05 1.73
C ILE A 20 -12.78 -10.53 1.88
N ARG A 21 -13.87 -9.74 1.76
CA ARG A 21 -13.84 -8.29 1.96
C ARG A 21 -13.35 -7.90 3.35
N GLU A 22 -13.75 -8.63 4.39
CA GLU A 22 -13.28 -8.40 5.77
C GLU A 22 -11.75 -8.54 5.91
N LYS A 23 -11.10 -9.35 5.05
CA LYS A 23 -9.64 -9.51 5.03
C LYS A 23 -8.93 -8.47 4.16
N LEU A 24 -9.58 -8.06 3.06
CA LEU A 24 -9.02 -7.12 2.08
C LEU A 24 -9.14 -5.65 2.53
N GLY A 25 -10.22 -5.31 3.24
CA GLY A 25 -10.56 -3.92 3.57
C GLY A 25 -11.22 -3.17 2.40
N ASP A 26 -11.24 -1.84 2.50
CA ASP A 26 -11.94 -0.96 1.55
C ASP A 26 -11.09 -0.60 0.31
N GLU A 27 -9.76 -0.67 0.44
CA GLU A 27 -8.81 -0.38 -0.63
C GLU A 27 -7.94 -1.63 -0.88
N VAL A 28 -7.76 -1.99 -2.15
CA VAL A 28 -6.94 -3.14 -2.56
C VAL A 28 -5.92 -2.72 -3.61
N ILE A 29 -4.76 -3.36 -3.59
CA ILE A 29 -3.76 -3.28 -4.64
C ILE A 29 -3.99 -4.48 -5.57
N ILE A 30 -4.04 -4.22 -6.88
CA ILE A 30 -4.08 -5.25 -7.91
C ILE A 30 -2.67 -5.40 -8.48
N VAL A 31 -2.11 -6.60 -8.40
CA VAL A 31 -0.81 -6.93 -9.00
C VAL A 31 -1.05 -7.90 -10.15
N ASP A 32 -0.75 -7.45 -11.37
CA ASP A 32 -0.80 -8.28 -12.57
C ASP A 32 0.54 -9.02 -12.75
N LEU A 33 0.49 -10.35 -12.74
CA LEU A 33 1.64 -11.23 -12.94
C LEU A 33 1.63 -11.88 -14.34
N GLY A 34 0.67 -11.55 -15.19
CA GLY A 34 0.50 -12.09 -16.55
C GLY A 34 -0.34 -13.37 -16.59
N ASP A 35 0.00 -14.39 -15.80
CA ASP A 35 -0.77 -15.65 -15.71
C ASP A 35 -1.90 -15.57 -14.65
N ARG A 36 -1.77 -14.64 -13.71
CA ARG A 36 -2.74 -14.39 -12.65
C ARG A 36 -2.68 -12.95 -12.14
N VAL A 37 -3.71 -12.59 -11.41
CA VAL A 37 -3.80 -11.31 -10.68
C VAL A 37 -3.87 -11.61 -9.19
N GLU A 38 -3.09 -10.89 -8.39
CA GLU A 38 -3.15 -10.95 -6.93
C GLU A 38 -3.82 -9.69 -6.37
N LEU A 39 -4.71 -9.89 -5.40
CA LEU A 39 -5.39 -8.82 -4.68
C LEU A 39 -4.79 -8.72 -3.28
N LEU A 40 -4.12 -7.60 -3.00
CA LEU A 40 -3.48 -7.36 -1.71
C LEU A 40 -4.24 -6.27 -0.93
N PRO A 41 -4.45 -6.44 0.39
CA PRO A 41 -5.07 -5.39 1.20
C PRO A 41 -4.18 -4.15 1.24
N ARG A 42 -4.72 -2.97 0.90
CA ARG A 42 -4.02 -1.71 1.12
C ARG A 42 -4.23 -1.26 2.56
N LYS A 43 -3.34 -1.70 3.45
CA LYS A 43 -3.27 -1.10 4.79
C LYS A 43 -2.68 0.30 4.66
N ARG A 44 -3.43 1.33 5.08
CA ARG A 44 -2.85 2.64 5.38
C ARG A 44 -1.98 2.47 6.61
N VAL A 45 -0.68 2.35 6.38
CA VAL A 45 0.29 2.38 7.47
C VAL A 45 0.31 3.80 7.98
N ASP A 46 -0.17 4.00 9.21
CA ASP A 46 -0.04 5.28 9.87
C ASP A 46 1.42 5.48 10.27
N LEU A 47 2.19 6.09 9.36
CA LEU A 47 3.61 6.34 9.58
C LEU A 47 3.84 7.22 10.81
N LYS A 48 2.83 7.99 11.27
CA LYS A 48 2.90 8.80 12.51
C LYS A 48 3.32 7.97 13.72
N LYS A 49 2.95 6.68 13.75
CA LYS A 49 3.29 5.76 14.85
C LYS A 49 4.79 5.44 14.96
N PHE A 50 5.56 5.73 13.92
CA PHE A 50 7.01 5.51 13.90
C PHE A 50 7.81 6.80 14.13
N PHE A 51 7.17 7.97 14.20
CA PHE A 51 7.88 9.24 14.43
C PHE A 51 8.56 9.23 15.80
N ASP A 52 7.91 8.65 16.81
CA ASP A 52 8.47 8.54 18.17
C ASP A 52 9.58 7.48 18.29
N SER A 53 9.76 6.63 17.27
CA SER A 53 10.81 5.59 17.24
C SER A 53 12.09 6.03 16.52
N VAL A 54 12.09 7.22 15.92
CA VAL A 54 13.26 7.77 15.25
C VAL A 54 13.83 8.87 16.11
N GLU A 55 14.87 8.55 16.89
CA GLU A 55 15.73 9.55 17.51
C GLU A 55 16.66 10.12 16.42
N ILE A 56 16.37 11.34 15.98
CA ILE A 56 17.25 12.08 15.06
C ILE A 56 18.18 12.93 15.91
N ASP A 57 19.38 12.41 16.18
CA ASP A 57 20.31 13.06 17.09
C ASP A 57 20.83 14.41 16.57
N GLU A 58 20.95 14.62 15.25
CA GLU A 58 21.30 15.92 14.67
C GLU A 58 21.18 15.90 13.14
N LEU A 59 20.36 16.77 12.54
CA LEU A 59 20.24 16.95 11.08
C LEU A 59 21.40 17.80 10.51
N LYS A 60 22.63 17.63 11.00
CA LYS A 60 23.80 18.42 10.54
C LYS A 60 24.03 18.26 9.03
N GLU A 61 23.85 17.04 8.52
CA GLU A 61 23.96 16.72 7.10
C GLU A 61 22.92 17.45 6.23
N TRP A 62 21.73 17.73 6.77
CA TRP A 62 20.66 18.41 6.02
C TRP A 62 20.91 19.91 5.84
N GLU A 63 21.50 20.56 6.85
CA GLU A 63 21.85 21.97 6.78
C GLU A 63 23.10 22.20 5.90
N GLU A 64 24.02 21.23 5.83
CA GLU A 64 25.11 21.23 4.85
C GLU A 64 24.61 21.00 3.43
N LEU A 65 23.71 20.02 3.21
CA LEU A 65 23.12 19.74 1.90
C LEU A 65 22.31 20.94 1.35
N LYS A 66 21.57 21.65 2.22
CA LYS A 66 20.88 22.89 1.84
C LYS A 66 21.84 23.98 1.36
N LYS A 67 22.97 24.14 2.05
CA LYS A 67 23.97 25.15 1.67
C LYS A 67 24.58 24.86 0.31
N GLU A 68 24.82 23.60 -0.03
CA GLU A 68 25.34 23.21 -1.35
C GLU A 68 24.31 23.40 -2.47
N LEU A 69 23.04 23.05 -2.22
CA LEU A 69 21.99 23.13 -3.24
C LEU A 69 21.49 24.55 -3.52
N TRP A 70 21.63 25.46 -2.54
CA TRP A 70 21.08 26.83 -2.62
C TRP A 70 22.18 27.90 -2.76
N MET A 71 23.43 27.49 -2.96
CA MET A 71 24.47 28.35 -3.51
C MET A 71 24.52 28.16 -5.02
N GLU A 72 23.59 28.83 -5.71
CA GLU A 72 23.68 29.18 -7.13
C GLU A 72 24.08 30.67 -7.24
#